data_AF-A0A946NLA6-F1
#
_entry.id   AF-A0A946NLA6-F1
#
_cell.length_a   1.000
_cell.length_b   1.000
_cell.length_c   1.000
_cell.angle_alpha   90.00
_cell.angle_beta   90.00
_cell.angle_gamma   90.00
#
_symmetry.space_group_name_H-M   'P 1'
#
loop_
_entity.id
_entity.type
_entity.pdbx_description
1 polymer ?
#
loop_
_entity_poly.entity_id
_entity_poly.type
_entity_poly.pdbx_seq_one_letter_code
_entity_poly.pdbx_strand_id
1 'polypeptide(L)'
;MGFHKNNIGKSLVTGILLGALPFLSVFLLDGLIVKAGLSQSELLAGADLRIPEEMGLYNSPAEIIFSTFIVPFIDQVFVIGLVVNNLLPKENSGRVIISGGLLYVLLHFDLGMGSLFLGMISAGLLKATGSILTPILVHTGFAIAELAILFNYPRLISALVFLV
;
A
#
# COMPACT_ATOMS: atom_id res chain seq x y z
N MET A 1 -10.24 2.45 -20.01
CA MET A 1 -9.24 2.58 -18.92
C MET A 1 -9.00 4.07 -18.67
N GLY A 2 -9.00 4.52 -17.41
CA GLY A 2 -9.01 5.94 -16.98
C GLY A 2 -7.76 6.79 -17.31
N PHE A 3 -7.14 6.58 -18.46
CA PHE A 3 -6.07 7.43 -18.99
C PHE A 3 -6.66 8.61 -19.77
N HIS A 4 -7.47 9.45 -19.11
CA HIS A 4 -7.98 10.66 -19.75
C HIS A 4 -6.85 11.71 -19.84
N LYS A 5 -6.39 12.00 -21.07
CA LYS A 5 -5.30 12.95 -21.37
C LYS A 5 -5.46 14.33 -20.71
N ASN A 6 -6.69 14.77 -20.47
CA ASN A 6 -6.96 16.13 -20.01
C ASN A 6 -6.64 16.39 -18.53
N ASN A 7 -6.37 15.34 -17.71
CA ASN A 7 -6.15 15.46 -16.25
C ASN A 7 -4.95 14.65 -15.71
N ILE A 8 -4.00 14.27 -16.57
CA ILE A 8 -2.83 13.44 -16.19
C ILE A 8 -1.99 14.15 -15.12
N GLY A 9 -1.67 15.44 -15.32
CA GLY A 9 -0.84 16.20 -14.38
C GLY A 9 -1.44 16.26 -12.97
N LYS A 10 -2.76 16.50 -12.86
CA LYS A 10 -3.46 16.49 -11.57
C LYS A 10 -3.42 15.11 -10.92
N SER A 11 -3.64 14.05 -11.69
CA SER A 11 -3.64 12.67 -11.20
C SER A 11 -2.25 12.22 -10.71
N LEU A 12 -1.19 12.66 -11.40
CA LEU A 12 0.21 12.49 -10.99
C LEU A 12 0.48 13.18 -9.65
N VAL A 13 0.16 14.48 -9.55
CA VAL A 13 0.40 15.27 -8.33
C VAL A 13 -0.36 14.66 -7.15
N THR A 14 -1.65 14.34 -7.32
CA THR A 14 -2.44 13.69 -6.26
C THR A 14 -1.87 12.32 -5.91
N GLY A 15 -1.49 11.50 -6.89
CA GLY A 15 -0.90 10.19 -6.65
C GLY A 15 0.42 10.25 -5.89
N ILE A 16 1.31 11.16 -6.25
CA ILE A 16 2.60 11.37 -5.56
C ILE A 16 2.37 11.88 -4.14
N LEU A 17 1.52 12.89 -3.95
CA LEU A 17 1.24 13.45 -2.62
C LEU A 17 0.65 12.40 -1.68
N LEU A 18 -0.33 11.64 -2.15
CA LEU A 18 -0.96 10.59 -1.35
C LEU A 18 -0.03 9.37 -1.18
N GLY A 19 0.77 9.02 -2.19
CA GLY A 19 1.74 7.94 -2.11
C GLY A 19 2.93 8.23 -1.19
N ALA A 20 3.22 9.51 -0.92
CA ALA A 20 4.20 9.88 0.10
C ALA A 20 3.69 9.67 1.53
N LEU A 21 2.36 9.63 1.75
CA LEU A 21 1.77 9.54 3.10
C LEU A 21 2.15 8.25 3.84
N PRO A 22 2.08 7.04 3.24
CA PRO A 22 2.51 5.82 3.91
C PRO A 22 3.96 5.89 4.36
N PHE A 23 4.86 6.36 3.49
CA PHE A 23 6.29 6.50 3.82
C PHE A 23 6.53 7.48 4.98
N LEU A 24 5.87 8.64 4.97
CA LEU A 24 5.97 9.61 6.08
C LEU A 24 5.38 9.06 7.37
N SER A 25 4.31 8.27 7.27
CA SER A 25 3.64 7.66 8.42
C SER A 25 4.54 6.66 9.13
N VAL A 26 5.36 5.89 8.40
CA VAL A 26 6.37 4.98 8.97
C VAL A 26 7.34 5.74 9.88
N PHE A 27 7.93 6.83 9.38
CA PHE A 27 8.87 7.66 10.14
C PHE A 27 8.22 8.25 11.40
N LEU A 28 7.00 8.79 11.26
CA LEU A 28 6.28 9.36 12.39
C LEU A 28 5.91 8.31 13.44
N LEU A 29 5.50 7.12 13.01
CA LEU A 29 5.07 6.04 13.88
C LEU A 29 6.23 5.51 14.73
N ASP A 30 7.41 5.28 14.14
CA ASP A 30 8.60 4.88 14.91
C ASP A 30 9.02 5.96 15.91
N GLY A 31 9.00 7.23 15.50
CA GLY A 31 9.26 8.36 16.41
C GLY A 31 8.29 8.42 17.59
N LEU A 32 7.01 8.12 17.37
CA LEU A 32 6.00 8.05 18.44
C LEU A 32 6.25 6.87 19.38
N ILE A 33 6.63 5.70 18.86
CA ILE A 33 6.99 4.53 19.68
C ILE A 33 8.15 4.85 20.61
N VAL A 34 9.20 5.49 20.08
CA VAL A 34 10.37 5.90 20.88
C VAL A 34 9.96 6.92 21.94
N LYS A 35 9.19 7.95 21.56
CA LYS A 35 8.75 9.01 22.48
C LYS A 35 7.83 8.48 23.58
N ALA A 36 7.00 7.48 23.28
CA ALA A 36 6.11 6.85 24.25
C ALA A 36 6.85 5.86 25.18
N GLY A 37 8.15 5.61 24.97
CA GLY A 37 8.92 4.63 25.74
C GLY A 37 8.61 3.16 25.38
N LEU A 38 7.80 2.93 24.34
CA LEU A 38 7.40 1.59 23.90
C LEU A 38 8.56 0.83 23.24
N SER A 39 9.60 1.53 22.80
CA SER A 39 10.80 0.92 22.20
C SER A 39 11.52 -0.06 23.15
N GLN A 40 11.30 0.07 24.46
CA GLN A 40 11.86 -0.81 25.50
C GLN A 40 10.88 -1.89 25.98
N SER A 41 9.69 -1.97 25.38
CA SER A 41 8.70 -2.97 25.74
C SER A 41 9.12 -4.36 25.27
N GLU A 42 8.72 -5.39 26.02
CA GLU A 42 8.95 -6.79 25.64
C GLU A 42 8.33 -7.14 24.28
N LEU A 43 7.25 -6.45 23.89
CA LEU A 43 6.58 -6.62 22.60
C LEU A 43 7.50 -6.29 21.40
N LEU A 44 8.44 -5.37 21.58
CA LEU A 44 9.39 -4.94 20.55
C LEU A 44 10.81 -5.47 20.78
N ALA A 45 11.02 -6.28 21.83
CA ALA A 45 12.31 -6.86 22.13
C ALA A 45 12.80 -7.74 20.97
N GLY A 46 14.08 -7.61 20.62
CA GLY A 46 14.69 -8.36 19.52
C GLY A 46 14.28 -7.90 18.11
N ALA A 47 13.52 -6.81 17.96
CA ALA A 47 13.19 -6.27 16.65
C ALA A 47 14.44 -5.89 15.83
N ASP A 48 15.48 -5.37 16.48
CA ASP A 48 16.73 -4.97 15.82
C ASP A 48 17.57 -6.18 15.33
N LEU A 49 17.22 -7.41 15.76
CA LEU A 49 17.85 -8.65 15.28
C LEU A 49 17.22 -9.15 13.97
N ARG A 50 16.18 -8.48 13.47
CA ARG A 50 15.51 -8.84 12.22
C ARG A 50 16.30 -8.31 11.04
N ILE A 51 17.14 -9.16 10.45
CA ILE A 51 17.92 -8.83 9.25
C ILE A 51 17.21 -9.39 8.02
N PRO A 52 16.72 -8.55 7.08
CA PRO A 52 15.93 -8.99 5.92
C PRO A 52 16.64 -10.01 5.03
N GLU A 53 17.94 -9.83 4.83
CA GLU A 53 18.79 -10.72 4.01
C GLU A 53 18.88 -12.13 4.61
N GLU A 54 18.94 -12.23 5.94
CA GLU A 54 18.97 -13.52 6.65
C GLU A 54 17.60 -14.22 6.66
N MET A 55 16.52 -13.47 6.39
CA MET A 55 15.17 -14.01 6.22
C MET A 55 14.89 -14.47 4.78
N GLY A 56 15.85 -14.34 3.87
CA GLY A 56 15.70 -14.68 2.45
C GLY A 56 14.77 -13.74 1.68
N LEU A 57 14.52 -12.53 2.21
CA LEU A 57 13.67 -11.51 1.59
C LEU A 57 14.53 -10.59 0.72
N TYR A 58 14.09 -10.35 -0.52
CA TYR A 58 14.71 -9.39 -1.45
C TYR A 58 16.20 -9.66 -1.70
N ASN A 59 16.50 -10.85 -2.21
CA ASN A 59 17.87 -11.35 -2.40
C ASN A 59 18.65 -10.61 -3.49
N SER A 60 17.98 -9.73 -4.25
CA SER A 60 18.63 -8.92 -5.27
C SER A 60 17.99 -7.53 -5.43
N PRO A 61 18.75 -6.53 -5.90
CA PRO A 61 18.19 -5.21 -6.23
C PRO A 61 17.09 -5.27 -7.29
N ALA A 62 17.15 -6.26 -8.19
CA ALA A 62 16.13 -6.46 -9.21
C ALA A 62 14.78 -6.88 -8.60
N GLU A 63 14.82 -7.74 -7.59
CA GLU A 63 13.63 -8.19 -6.85
C GLU A 63 12.97 -7.02 -6.10
N ILE A 64 13.78 -6.14 -5.49
CA ILE A 64 13.31 -4.90 -4.83
C ILE A 64 12.59 -4.00 -5.83
N ILE A 65 13.19 -3.73 -7.00
CA ILE A 65 12.57 -2.86 -8.01
C ILE A 65 11.28 -3.49 -8.53
N PHE A 66 11.29 -4.79 -8.77
CA PHE A 66 10.14 -5.52 -9.27
C PHE A 66 8.96 -5.49 -8.29
N SER A 67 9.20 -5.83 -7.02
CA SER A 67 8.16 -5.79 -5.98
C SER A 67 7.63 -4.39 -5.73
N THR A 68 8.48 -3.37 -5.82
CA THR A 68 8.10 -1.99 -5.46
C THR A 68 7.31 -1.28 -6.55
N PHE A 69 7.67 -1.52 -7.82
CA PHE A 69 7.11 -0.76 -8.93
C PHE A 69 6.25 -1.60 -9.86
N ILE A 70 6.72 -2.79 -10.22
CA ILE A 70 6.07 -3.60 -11.24
C ILE A 70 4.85 -4.32 -10.68
N VAL A 71 4.97 -4.91 -9.48
CA VAL A 71 3.84 -5.60 -8.83
C VAL A 71 2.67 -4.63 -8.56
N PRO A 72 2.86 -3.48 -7.88
CA PRO A 72 1.79 -2.49 -7.73
C PRO A 72 1.19 -2.01 -9.03
N PHE A 73 2.00 -1.83 -10.08
CA PHE A 73 1.49 -1.43 -11.39
C PHE A 73 0.54 -2.49 -11.98
N ILE A 74 1.01 -3.74 -12.09
CA ILE A 74 0.23 -4.84 -12.67
C ILE A 74 -1.04 -5.07 -11.87
N ASP A 75 -0.91 -5.16 -10.55
CA ASP A 75 -2.01 -5.40 -9.64
C ASP A 75 -3.10 -4.32 -9.78
N GLN A 76 -2.72 -3.05 -9.69
CA GLN A 76 -3.70 -1.96 -9.76
C GLN A 76 -4.34 -1.85 -11.15
N VAL A 77 -3.58 -2.04 -12.23
CA VAL A 77 -4.14 -2.06 -13.60
C VAL A 77 -5.15 -3.19 -13.75
N PHE A 78 -4.83 -4.39 -13.25
CA PHE A 78 -5.69 -5.56 -13.39
C PHE A 78 -6.87 -5.50 -12.42
N VAL A 79 -6.63 -5.53 -11.12
CA VAL A 79 -7.70 -5.63 -10.11
C VAL A 79 -8.55 -4.37 -10.10
N ILE A 80 -7.94 -3.20 -9.97
CA ILE A 80 -8.70 -1.96 -9.81
C ILE A 80 -9.16 -1.42 -11.17
N GLY A 81 -8.25 -1.41 -12.15
CA GLY A 81 -8.50 -0.85 -13.47
C GLY A 81 -9.41 -1.67 -14.37
N LEU A 82 -9.31 -3.01 -14.33
CA LEU A 82 -10.15 -3.92 -15.10
C LEU A 82 -11.29 -4.49 -14.25
N VAL A 83 -11.00 -5.16 -13.15
CA VAL A 83 -12.03 -5.93 -12.43
C VAL A 83 -13.03 -5.00 -11.73
N VAL A 84 -12.56 -4.21 -10.77
CA VAL A 84 -13.41 -3.31 -9.96
C VAL A 84 -14.14 -2.29 -10.83
N ASN A 85 -13.45 -1.65 -11.77
CA ASN A 85 -14.03 -0.61 -12.61
C ASN A 85 -15.10 -1.09 -13.60
N ASN A 86 -15.08 -2.38 -13.99
CA ASN A 86 -16.08 -2.95 -14.90
C ASN A 86 -17.18 -3.73 -14.18
N LEU A 87 -16.88 -4.38 -13.05
CA LEU A 87 -17.86 -5.18 -12.31
C LEU A 87 -18.74 -4.38 -11.36
N LEU A 88 -18.22 -3.29 -10.77
CA LEU A 88 -18.96 -2.56 -9.75
C LEU A 88 -19.82 -1.42 -10.32
N PRO A 89 -21.09 -1.31 -9.89
CA PRO A 89 -21.98 -0.25 -10.33
C PRO A 89 -21.48 1.12 -9.85
N LYS A 90 -21.40 2.08 -10.77
CA LYS A 90 -20.71 3.36 -10.54
C LYS A 90 -21.53 4.41 -9.78
N GLU A 91 -22.78 4.13 -9.41
CA GLU A 91 -23.70 5.13 -8.86
C GLU A 91 -23.45 5.43 -7.38
N ASN A 92 -23.15 4.39 -6.57
CA ASN A 92 -22.97 4.53 -5.13
C ASN A 92 -21.47 4.43 -4.76
N SER A 93 -20.86 5.56 -4.44
CA SER A 93 -19.44 5.64 -4.08
C SER A 93 -19.06 4.76 -2.88
N GLY A 94 -19.87 4.75 -1.82
CA GLY A 94 -19.59 3.94 -0.63
C GLY A 94 -19.61 2.44 -0.96
N ARG A 95 -20.58 2.01 -1.77
CA ARG A 95 -20.67 0.61 -2.23
C ARG A 95 -19.48 0.21 -3.09
N VAL A 96 -19.01 1.08 -4.00
CA VAL A 96 -17.83 0.81 -4.83
C VAL A 96 -16.58 0.66 -3.98
N ILE A 97 -16.39 1.53 -2.98
CA ILE A 97 -15.22 1.48 -2.08
C ILE A 97 -15.21 0.17 -1.29
N ILE A 98 -16.31 -0.15 -0.58
CA ILE A 98 -16.39 -1.34 0.26
C ILE A 98 -16.29 -2.61 -0.59
N SER A 99 -17.04 -2.69 -1.70
CA SER A 99 -17.01 -3.88 -2.57
C SER A 99 -15.68 -4.01 -3.30
N GLY A 100 -14.99 -2.90 -3.57
CA GLY A 100 -13.64 -2.88 -4.14
C GLY A 100 -12.62 -3.50 -3.19
N GLY A 101 -12.66 -3.14 -1.90
CA GLY A 101 -11.86 -3.80 -0.87
C GLY A 101 -12.13 -5.29 -0.77
N LEU A 102 -13.41 -5.68 -0.69
CA LEU A 102 -13.79 -7.09 -0.59
C LEU A 102 -13.34 -7.90 -1.82
N LEU A 103 -13.52 -7.36 -3.04
CA LEU A 103 -13.02 -8.02 -4.25
C LEU A 103 -11.50 -8.13 -4.26
N TYR A 104 -10.79 -7.10 -3.80
CA TYR A 104 -9.34 -7.09 -3.76
C TYR A 104 -8.80 -8.23 -2.88
N VAL A 105 -9.35 -8.35 -1.67
CA VAL A 105 -9.08 -9.46 -0.73
C VAL A 105 -9.40 -10.82 -1.33
N LEU A 106 -10.56 -10.96 -1.97
CA LEU A 106 -10.99 -12.23 -2.56
C LEU A 106 -10.12 -12.68 -3.74
N LEU A 107 -9.63 -11.74 -4.57
CA LEU A 107 -8.78 -12.06 -5.72
C LEU A 107 -7.37 -12.46 -5.29
N HIS A 108 -6.86 -11.88 -4.21
CA HIS A 108 -5.55 -12.20 -3.66
C HIS A 108 -5.58 -13.39 -2.68
N PHE A 109 -6.77 -13.85 -2.29
CA PHE A 109 -6.96 -14.82 -1.20
C PHE A 109 -6.29 -14.39 0.11
N ASP A 110 -6.26 -13.07 0.33
CA ASP A 110 -5.58 -12.44 1.46
C ASP A 110 -6.60 -11.62 2.26
N LEU A 111 -7.03 -12.18 3.40
CA LEU A 111 -8.00 -11.58 4.32
C LEU A 111 -7.36 -10.52 5.25
N GLY A 112 -6.08 -10.22 5.08
CA GLY A 112 -5.35 -9.21 5.85
C GLY A 112 -6.02 -7.83 5.74
N MET A 113 -6.00 -7.07 6.83
CA MET A 113 -6.60 -5.73 6.84
C MET A 113 -5.88 -4.79 5.86
N GLY A 114 -4.58 -4.99 5.62
CA GLY A 114 -3.81 -4.22 4.64
C GLY A 114 -4.37 -4.38 3.23
N SER A 115 -4.60 -5.61 2.79
CA SER A 115 -5.21 -5.93 1.49
C SER A 115 -6.63 -5.34 1.35
N LEU A 116 -7.44 -5.45 2.41
CA LEU A 116 -8.78 -4.85 2.44
C LEU A 116 -8.73 -3.32 2.27
N PHE A 117 -7.93 -2.64 3.10
CA PHE A 117 -7.83 -1.18 3.06
C PHE A 117 -7.21 -0.69 1.75
N LEU A 118 -6.19 -1.38 1.24
CA LEU A 118 -5.58 -1.05 -0.04
C LEU A 118 -6.61 -1.12 -1.18
N GLY A 119 -7.41 -2.20 -1.24
CA GLY A 119 -8.49 -2.32 -2.20
C GLY A 119 -9.55 -1.23 -2.07
N MET A 120 -9.95 -0.87 -0.84
CA MET A 120 -10.89 0.22 -0.57
C MET A 120 -10.34 1.58 -1.02
N ILE A 121 -9.11 1.91 -0.61
CA ILE A 121 -8.42 3.16 -0.95
C ILE A 121 -8.28 3.25 -2.47
N SER A 122 -7.79 2.20 -3.13
CA SER A 122 -7.58 2.22 -4.57
C SER A 122 -8.87 2.36 -5.37
N ALA A 123 -9.94 1.65 -4.97
CA ALA A 123 -11.26 1.82 -5.59
C ALA A 123 -11.80 3.24 -5.38
N GLY A 124 -11.63 3.80 -4.18
CA GLY A 124 -12.00 5.17 -3.85
C GLY A 124 -11.23 6.20 -4.67
N LEU A 125 -9.91 6.02 -4.79
CA LEU A 125 -9.03 6.90 -5.59
C LEU A 125 -9.39 6.86 -7.06
N LEU A 126 -9.55 5.67 -7.65
CA LEU A 126 -9.98 5.54 -9.04
C LEU A 126 -11.32 6.26 -9.26
N LYS A 127 -12.27 6.11 -8.34
CA LYS A 127 -13.58 6.75 -8.42
C LYS A 127 -13.48 8.28 -8.30
N ALA A 128 -12.67 8.77 -7.36
CA ALA A 128 -12.52 10.19 -7.07
C ALA A 128 -11.73 10.94 -8.15
N THR A 129 -10.69 10.34 -8.70
CA THR A 129 -9.83 10.99 -9.71
C THR A 129 -10.21 10.63 -11.15
N GLY A 130 -10.94 9.53 -11.34
CA GLY A 130 -11.21 8.97 -12.66
C GLY A 130 -9.98 8.38 -13.34
N SER A 131 -8.85 8.27 -12.63
CA SER A 131 -7.56 7.83 -13.18
C SER A 131 -6.96 6.68 -12.39
N ILE A 132 -6.48 5.67 -13.11
CA ILE A 132 -5.78 4.53 -12.51
C ILE A 132 -4.35 4.90 -12.06
N LEU A 133 -3.83 6.03 -12.54
CA LEU A 133 -2.48 6.48 -12.19
C LEU A 133 -2.36 6.82 -10.70
N THR A 134 -3.40 7.42 -10.12
CA THR A 134 -3.43 7.76 -8.69
C THR A 134 -3.31 6.52 -7.79
N PRO A 135 -4.16 5.49 -7.90
CA PRO A 135 -4.02 4.29 -7.08
C PRO A 135 -2.73 3.50 -7.34
N ILE A 136 -2.19 3.48 -8.56
CA ILE A 136 -0.85 2.90 -8.84
C ILE A 136 0.21 3.58 -7.98
N LEU A 137 0.30 4.91 -8.04
CA LEU A 137 1.31 5.67 -7.29
C LEU A 137 1.15 5.53 -5.78
N VAL A 138 -0.08 5.47 -5.30
CA VAL A 138 -0.37 5.25 -3.87
C VAL A 138 0.05 3.86 -3.43
N HIS A 139 -0.26 2.81 -4.21
CA HIS A 139 0.18 1.45 -3.91
C HIS A 139 1.72 1.33 -3.95
N THR A 140 2.40 1.93 -4.93
CA THR A 140 3.87 2.04 -4.92
C THR A 140 4.38 2.72 -3.65
N GLY A 141 3.70 3.76 -3.17
CA GLY A 141 4.01 4.41 -1.89
C GLY A 141 3.93 3.47 -0.68
N PHE A 142 2.91 2.61 -0.64
CA PHE A 142 2.81 1.55 0.37
C PHE A 142 3.95 0.53 0.25
N ALA A 143 4.30 0.08 -0.96
CA ALA A 143 5.41 -0.84 -1.17
C ALA A 143 6.77 -0.24 -0.73
N ILE A 144 7.00 1.06 -0.99
CA ILE A 144 8.18 1.78 -0.49
C ILE A 144 8.16 1.86 1.04
N ALA A 145 6.99 2.09 1.64
CA ALA A 145 6.84 2.13 3.09
C ALA A 145 7.13 0.75 3.73
N GLU A 146 6.70 -0.33 3.10
CA GLU A 146 7.01 -1.71 3.50
C GLU A 146 8.52 -1.97 3.48
N LEU A 147 9.22 -1.57 2.42
CA LEU A 147 10.68 -1.64 2.37
C LEU A 147 11.33 -0.80 3.48
N ALA A 148 10.82 0.41 3.73
CA ALA A 148 11.34 1.26 4.80
C ALA A 148 11.19 0.57 6.17
N ILE A 149 10.05 -0.05 6.44
CA ILE A 149 9.81 -0.84 7.66
C ILE A 149 10.81 -1.98 7.76
N LEU A 150 10.97 -2.76 6.69
CA LEU A 150 11.80 -3.96 6.68
C LEU A 150 13.29 -3.65 6.92
N PHE A 151 13.82 -2.61 6.28
CA PHE A 151 15.25 -2.30 6.32
C PHE A 151 15.65 -1.26 7.38
N ASN A 152 14.75 -0.35 7.75
CA ASN A 152 15.11 0.81 8.60
C ASN A 152 14.32 0.89 9.90
N TYR A 153 13.11 0.32 9.96
CA TYR A 153 12.23 0.42 11.14
C TYR A 153 11.64 -0.94 11.54
N PRO A 154 12.46 -1.96 11.82
CA PRO A 154 12.01 -3.34 12.01
C PRO A 154 11.09 -3.54 13.24
N ARG A 155 11.12 -2.60 14.19
CA ARG A 155 10.16 -2.51 15.31
C ARG A 155 8.71 -2.43 14.83
N LEU A 156 8.47 -1.75 13.70
CA LEU A 156 7.14 -1.56 13.15
C LEU A 156 6.53 -2.85 12.61
N ILE A 157 7.33 -3.84 12.24
CA ILE A 157 6.83 -5.16 11.82
C ILE A 157 5.95 -5.78 12.92
N SER A 158 6.39 -5.72 14.19
CA SER A 158 5.61 -6.23 15.31
C SER A 158 4.34 -5.41 15.56
N ALA A 159 4.43 -4.08 15.42
CA ALA A 159 3.30 -3.19 15.67
C ALA A 159 2.22 -3.26 14.57
N LEU A 160 2.63 -3.57 13.34
CA LEU A 160 1.78 -3.56 12.15
C LEU A 160 1.41 -4.96 11.66
N VAL A 161 1.70 -6.02 12.42
CA VAL A 161 1.44 -7.41 12.01
C VAL A 161 -0.02 -7.69 11.62
N PHE A 162 -0.97 -6.94 12.18
CA PHE A 162 -2.40 -7.08 11.85
C PHE A 162 -2.77 -6.59 10.44
N LEU A 163 -1.86 -5.85 9.78
CA LEU A 163 -2.03 -5.43 8.39
C LEU A 163 -1.67 -6.54 7.40
N VAL A 164 -0.94 -7.57 7.87
CA VAL A 164 -0.59 -8.78 7.13
C VAL A 164 -1.74 -9.78 7.16
#